data_AF-A0A7C6R112-F1
#
_entry.id   AF-A0A7C6R112-F1
#
_cell.length_a   1.000
_cell.length_b   1.000
_cell.length_c   1.000
_cell.angle_alpha   90.00
_cell.angle_beta   90.00
_cell.angle_gamma   90.00
#
_symmetry.space_group_name_H-M   'P 1'
#
loop_
_entity.id
_entity.type
_entity.pdbx_description
1 polymer ?
#
loop_
_entity_poly.entity_id
_entity_poly.type
_entity_poly.pdbx_seq_one_letter_code
_entity_poly.pdbx_strand_id
1 'polypeptide(L)' 'MPDSVKRIAAEEATYGHREAVFEHYVRRTVRAIETEDVNALARAVPGHLLEIETEKAVAVLNSAVKMITTNARQWV' A
#
# COMPACT_ATOMS: atom_id res chain seq x y z
N MET A 1 -25.74 -20.65 12.67
CA MET A 1 -24.56 -19.82 13.02
C MET A 1 -25.08 -18.47 13.48
N PRO A 2 -24.75 -18.01 14.70
CA PRO A 2 -25.24 -16.73 15.19
C PRO A 2 -24.67 -15.61 14.32
N ASP A 3 -25.52 -14.66 13.91
CA ASP A 3 -25.21 -13.63 12.91
C ASP A 3 -23.98 -12.76 13.26
N SER A 4 -23.62 -12.69 14.54
CA SER A 4 -22.41 -12.02 15.03
C SER A 4 -21.12 -12.64 14.50
N VAL A 5 -21.04 -13.98 14.37
CA VAL A 5 -19.84 -14.68 13.88
C VAL A 5 -19.63 -14.44 12.38
N LYS A 6 -20.73 -14.40 11.61
CA LYS A 6 -20.67 -14.06 10.18
C LYS A 6 -20.23 -12.61 9.95
N ARG A 7 -20.68 -11.68 10.80
CA ARG A 7 -20.28 -10.27 10.71
C ARG A 7 -18.79 -10.08 11.00
N ILE A 8 -18.26 -10.72 12.05
CA ILE A 8 -16.83 -10.66 12.40
C ILE A 8 -15.97 -11.20 11.24
N ALA A 9 -16.31 -12.37 10.69
CA ALA A 9 -15.57 -12.95 9.57
C ALA A 9 -15.59 -12.05 8.31
N ALA A 10 -16.71 -11.36 8.05
CA ALA A 10 -16.81 -10.42 6.93
C ALA A 10 -16.00 -9.13 7.15
N GLU A 11 -15.96 -8.61 8.39
CA GLU A 11 -15.14 -7.47 8.78
C GLU A 11 -13.64 -7.81 8.68
N GLU A 12 -13.22 -8.99 9.15
CA GLU A 12 -11.84 -9.48 9.03
C GLU A 12 -11.43 -9.68 7.57
N ALA A 13 -12.28 -10.28 6.74
CA ALA A 13 -12.01 -10.43 5.31
C ALA A 13 -11.89 -9.07 4.60
N THR A 14 -12.73 -8.10 4.99
CA THR A 14 -12.67 -6.73 4.46
C THR A 14 -11.40 -6.02 4.91
N TYR A 15 -10.99 -6.19 6.16
CA TYR A 15 -9.77 -5.63 6.70
C TYR A 15 -8.53 -6.23 6.02
N GLY A 16 -8.44 -7.56 5.93
CA GLY A 16 -7.34 -8.24 5.24
C GLY A 16 -7.27 -7.88 3.75
N HIS A 17 -8.41 -7.68 3.10
CA HIS A 17 -8.43 -7.17 1.73
C HIS A 17 -7.85 -5.76 1.62
N ARG A 18 -8.21 -4.85 2.53
CA ARG A 18 -7.67 -3.48 2.55
C ARG A 18 -6.16 -3.46 2.79
N GLU A 19 -5.67 -4.31 3.69
CA GLU A 19 -4.25 -4.45 3.97
C GLU A 19 -3.48 -4.98 2.75
N ALA A 20 -3.99 -6.02 2.09
CA ALA A 20 -3.38 -6.57 0.88
C ALA A 20 -3.32 -5.55 -0.27
N VAL A 21 -4.37 -4.73 -0.43
CA VAL A 21 -4.42 -3.64 -1.42
C VAL A 21 -3.41 -2.55 -1.07
N PHE A 22 -3.31 -2.16 0.20
CA PHE A 22 -2.31 -1.19 0.66
C PHE A 22 -0.88 -1.68 0.36
N GLU A 23 -0.55 -2.92 0.74
CA GLU A 23 0.76 -3.50 0.47
C GLU A 23 1.06 -3.59 -1.03
N HIS A 24 0.06 -3.89 -1.84
CA HIS A 24 0.21 -3.92 -3.30
C HIS A 24 0.66 -2.55 -3.84
N TYR A 25 0.05 -1.46 -3.38
CA TYR A 25 0.47 -0.11 -3.78
C TYR A 25 1.87 0.24 -3.28
N VAL A 26 2.23 -0.18 -2.06
CA VAL A 26 3.59 0.00 -1.52
C VAL A 26 4.63 -0.71 -2.38
N ARG A 27 4.43 -2.00 -2.67
CA ARG A 27 5.35 -2.79 -3.50
C ARG A 27 5.48 -2.23 -4.91
N ARG A 28 4.38 -1.80 -5.51
CA ARG A 28 4.39 -1.16 -6.83
C ARG A 28 5.18 0.16 -6.84
N THR A 29 5.02 0.96 -5.78
CA THR A 29 5.75 2.22 -5.61
C THR A 29 7.25 1.95 -5.46
N VAL A 30 7.64 0.97 -4.64
CA VAL A 30 9.05 0.59 -4.49
C VAL A 30 9.66 0.15 -5.81
N ARG A 31 8.99 -0.75 -6.54
CA ARG A 31 9.47 -1.21 -7.84
C ARG A 31 9.66 -0.07 -8.83
N ALA A 32 8.73 0.89 -8.86
CA ALA A 32 8.85 2.06 -9.74
C ALA A 32 10.06 2.94 -9.38
N ILE A 33 10.35 3.11 -8.09
CA ILE A 33 11.52 3.87 -7.62
C ILE A 33 12.82 3.12 -7.94
N GLU A 34 12.88 1.81 -7.64
CA GLU A 34 14.06 0.97 -7.90
C GLU A 34 14.42 0.88 -9.40
N THR A 35 13.42 1.03 -10.28
CA THR A 35 13.61 1.02 -11.74
C THR A 35 13.74 2.42 -12.34
N GLU A 36 13.72 3.46 -11.51
CA GLU A 36 13.75 4.88 -11.92
C GLU A 36 12.65 5.24 -12.94
N ASP A 37 11.54 4.49 -12.97
CA ASP A 37 10.43 4.70 -13.88
C ASP A 37 9.43 5.71 -13.29
N VAL A 38 9.63 6.98 -13.64
CA VAL A 38 8.79 8.10 -13.23
C VAL A 38 7.33 7.94 -13.69
N ASN A 39 7.11 7.32 -14.85
CA ASN A 39 5.76 7.08 -15.37
C ASN A 39 5.05 5.98 -14.56
N ALA A 40 5.76 4.91 -14.20
CA ALA A 40 5.24 3.89 -13.31
C ALA A 40 4.98 4.46 -11.91
N LEU A 41 5.84 5.35 -11.41
CA LEU A 41 5.71 5.99 -10.11
C LEU A 41 4.44 6.85 -10.05
N ALA A 42 4.20 7.68 -11.07
CA ALA A 42 2.99 8.50 -11.17
C ALA A 42 1.68 7.67 -11.17
N ARG A 43 1.75 6.40 -11.57
CA ARG A 43 0.61 5.46 -11.57
C ARG A 43 0.64 4.47 -10.41
N ALA A 44 1.67 4.49 -9.57
CA ALA A 44 1.86 3.51 -8.50
C ALA A 44 0.85 3.72 -7.36
N VAL A 45 0.55 4.98 -7.07
CA VAL A 45 -0.55 5.38 -6.19
C VAL A 45 -1.79 5.70 -7.05
N PRO A 46 -2.93 5.03 -6.83
CA PRO A 46 -4.16 5.33 -7.57
C PRO A 46 -4.65 6.77 -7.39
N GLY A 47 -5.19 7.36 -8.46
CA GLY A 47 -5.74 8.72 -8.44
C GLY A 47 -6.80 8.95 -7.36
N HIS A 48 -7.71 7.99 -7.13
CA HIS A 48 -8.72 8.11 -6.08
C HIS A 48 -8.13 8.24 -4.67
N LEU A 49 -6.95 7.64 -4.40
CA LEU A 49 -6.27 7.85 -3.12
C LEU A 49 -5.67 9.26 -3.02
N LEU A 50 -5.20 9.82 -4.14
CA LEU A 50 -4.68 11.19 -4.15
C LEU A 50 -5.80 12.22 -3.96
N GLU A 51 -6.96 11.98 -4.57
CA GLU A 51 -8.09 12.90 -4.62
C GLU A 51 -9.01 12.84 -3.40
N ILE A 52 -9.23 11.63 -2.85
CA ILE A 52 -10.27 11.39 -1.82
C ILE A 52 -9.65 10.96 -0.50
N GLU A 53 -8.57 10.18 -0.55
CA GLU A 53 -7.97 9.53 0.63
C GLU A 53 -6.48 9.90 0.78
N THR A 54 -6.17 11.20 0.72
CA THR A 54 -4.79 11.69 0.63
C THR A 54 -3.89 11.17 1.75
N GLU A 55 -4.42 10.96 2.96
CA GLU A 55 -3.69 10.35 4.08
C GLU A 55 -3.19 8.93 3.76
N LYS A 56 -4.01 8.12 3.07
CA LYS A 56 -3.61 6.77 2.64
C LYS A 56 -2.58 6.83 1.53
N ALA A 57 -2.71 7.77 0.59
CA ALA A 57 -1.69 7.99 -0.44
C ALA A 57 -0.32 8.34 0.19
N VAL A 58 -0.32 9.25 1.16
CA VAL A 58 0.89 9.61 1.94
C VAL A 58 1.45 8.39 2.69
N ALA A 59 0.59 7.57 3.31
CA ALA A 59 1.01 6.35 4.00
C ALA A 59 1.67 5.33 3.05
N VAL A 60 1.14 5.16 1.84
CA VAL A 60 1.74 4.29 0.81
C VAL A 60 3.13 4.80 0.43
N LEU A 61 3.27 6.09 0.13
CA LEU A 61 4.54 6.70 -0.25
C LEU A 61 5.58 6.60 0.88
N ASN A 62 5.20 6.93 2.11
CA ASN A 62 6.07 6.84 3.28
C ASN A 62 6.53 5.40 3.54
N SER A 63 5.64 4.42 3.37
CA SER A 63 5.97 3.01 3.55
C SER A 63 6.94 2.52 2.47
N ALA A 64 6.77 2.97 1.23
CA ALA A 64 7.69 2.67 0.14
C ALA A 64 9.09 3.24 0.39
N VAL A 65 9.19 4.52 0.77
CA VAL A 65 10.47 5.15 1.13
C VAL A 65 11.14 4.45 2.31
N LYS A 66 10.37 4.07 3.34
CA LYS A 66 10.90 3.31 4.49
C LYS A 66 11.46 1.96 4.07
N MET A 67 10.78 1.24 3.18
CA MET A 67 11.24 -0.05 2.69
C MET A 67 12.53 0.08 1.88
N ILE A 68 12.60 1.05 0.96
CA ILE A 68 13.81 1.33 0.16
C ILE A 68 14.99 1.70 1.07
N THR A 69 14.79 2.60 2.02
CA THR A 69 15.87 3.05 2.93
C THR A 69 16.30 1.94 3.89
N THR A 70 15.39 1.06 4.30
CA THR A 70 15.71 -0.13 5.11
C THR A 70 16.53 -1.12 4.30
N ASN A 71 16.12 -1.41 3.07
CA ASN A 71 16.86 -2.28 2.16
C ASN A 71 18.25 -1.69 1.91
N ALA A 72 18.36 -0.41 1.56
CA ALA A 72 19.66 0.23 1.32
C ALA A 72 20.61 0.14 2.53
N ARG A 73 20.10 0.29 3.77
CA ARG A 73 20.91 0.16 5.00
C ARG A 73 21.43 -1.25 5.25
N GLN A 74 20.82 -2.29 4.70
CA GLN A 74 21.29 -3.66 4.85
C GLN A 74 22.49 -4.00 3.94
N TRP A 75 22.78 -3.14 2.96
CA TRP A 75 23.86 -3.34 1.99
C TRP A 75 25.10 -2.49 2.30
N VAL A 76 25.07 -1.69 3.38
CA VAL A 76 26.17 -0.87 3.90
C VAL A 76 26.78 -1.54 5.12
#